data_AF-A0A3N5W906-F1
#
_entry.id   AF-A0A3N5W906-F1
#
_cell.length_a   1.000
_cell.length_b   1.000
_cell.length_c   1.000
_cell.angle_alpha   90.00
_cell.angle_beta   90.00
_cell.angle_gamma   90.00
#
_symmetry.space_group_name_H-M   'P 1'
#
loop_
_entity.id
_entity.type
_entity.pdbx_description
1 polymer ?
#
loop_
_entity_poly.entity_id
_entity_poly.type
_entity_poly.pdbx_seq_one_letter_code
_entity_poly.pdbx_strand_id
1 'polypeptide(L)' 'MTKRICVYCGSSFGADPAYQHAARAVGALLAKRGIALVYGGGKVGLMGEI' A
#
# COMPACT_ATOMS: atom_id res chain seq x y z
N MET A 1 -2.63 13.82 16.06
CA MET A 1 -2.06 12.46 15.95
C MET A 1 -2.70 11.78 14.75
N THR A 2 -1.93 11.44 13.71
CA THR A 2 -2.47 11.05 12.39
C THR A 2 -3.09 9.66 12.47
N LYS A 3 -4.42 9.58 12.42
CA LYS A 3 -5.15 8.34 12.71
C LYS A 3 -5.33 7.44 11.49
N ARG A 4 -5.24 7.95 10.25
CA ARG A 4 -5.47 7.23 8.98
C ARG A 4 -4.70 7.87 7.83
N ILE A 5 -4.14 7.08 6.90
CA ILE A 5 -3.53 7.55 5.65
C ILE A 5 -4.19 6.85 4.46
N CYS A 6 -4.62 7.62 3.46
CA CYS A 6 -5.12 7.10 2.20
C CYS A 6 -3.97 6.92 1.21
N VAL A 7 -3.86 5.75 0.57
CA VAL A 7 -2.86 5.48 -0.47
C VAL A 7 -3.54 5.18 -1.80
N TYR A 8 -3.16 5.94 -2.81
CA TYR A 8 -3.54 5.69 -4.20
C TYR A 8 -2.46 4.83 -4.86
N CYS A 9 -2.87 3.67 -5.38
CA CYS A 9 -2.02 2.75 -6.13
C CYS A 9 -2.84 2.02 -7.18
N GLY A 10 -2.17 1.45 -8.18
CA GLY A 10 -2.84 0.74 -9.28
C GLY A 10 -3.33 -0.65 -8.87
N SER A 11 -4.37 -1.14 -9.57
CA SER A 11 -4.82 -2.54 -9.51
C SER A 11 -3.97 -3.48 -10.37
N SER A 12 -2.90 -2.97 -10.99
CA SER A 12 -1.88 -3.73 -11.71
C SER A 12 -0.56 -3.67 -10.96
N PHE A 13 0.32 -4.66 -11.15
CA PHE A 13 1.63 -4.70 -10.50
C PHE A 13 2.66 -3.72 -11.09
N GLY A 14 2.43 -3.25 -12.32
CA GLY A 14 3.47 -2.60 -13.12
C GLY A 14 4.49 -3.60 -13.67
N ALA A 15 5.43 -3.11 -14.49
CA ALA A 15 6.45 -3.94 -15.13
C ALA A 15 7.72 -4.10 -14.27
N ASP A 16 7.95 -3.18 -13.33
CA ASP A 16 9.13 -3.18 -12.46
C ASP A 16 8.79 -3.79 -11.10
N PRO A 17 9.51 -4.83 -10.62
CA PRO A 17 9.32 -5.39 -9.28
C PRO A 17 9.51 -4.38 -8.15
N ALA A 18 10.23 -3.27 -8.38
CA ALA A 18 10.39 -2.20 -7.42
C ALA A 18 9.05 -1.61 -6.96
N TYR A 19 8.01 -1.61 -7.80
CA TYR A 19 6.69 -1.11 -7.41
C TYR A 19 6.05 -1.97 -6.31
N GLN A 20 6.17 -3.29 -6.41
CA GLN A 20 5.67 -4.22 -5.41
C GLN A 20 6.46 -4.08 -4.10
N HIS A 21 7.79 -3.98 -4.20
CA HIS A 21 8.64 -3.76 -3.02
C HIS A 21 8.28 -2.44 -2.30
N ALA A 22 8.04 -1.37 -3.06
CA ALA A 22 7.62 -0.09 -2.50
C ALA A 22 6.23 -0.19 -1.83
N ALA A 23 5.26 -0.85 -2.46
CA ALA A 23 3.93 -1.06 -1.88
C ALA A 23 4.01 -1.79 -0.53
N ARG A 24 4.73 -2.92 -0.47
CA ARG A 24 4.97 -3.67 0.77
C ARG A 24 5.67 -2.85 1.84
N ALA A 25 6.68 -2.06 1.46
CA ALA A 25 7.42 -1.23 2.39
C ALA A 25 6.55 -0.13 3.02
N VAL A 26 5.65 0.48 2.24
CA VAL A 26 4.69 1.47 2.75
C VAL A 26 3.73 0.81 3.73
N GLY A 27 3.09 -0.31 3.36
CA GLY A 27 2.17 -1.06 4.21
C GLY A 27 2.80 -1.43 5.55
N ALA A 28 4.00 -2.02 5.50
CA ALA A 28 4.77 -2.39 6.69
C ALA A 28 5.12 -1.18 7.57
N LEU A 29 5.49 -0.04 6.98
CA LEU A 29 5.81 1.18 7.72
C LEU A 29 4.57 1.76 8.42
N LEU A 30 3.42 1.77 7.73
CA LEU A 30 2.16 2.26 8.29
C LEU A 30 1.72 1.38 9.46
N ALA A 31 1.76 0.06 9.29
CA ALA A 31 1.47 -0.91 10.35
C ALA A 31 2.40 -0.73 11.56
N LYS A 32 3.73 -0.63 11.33
CA LYS A 32 4.72 -0.39 12.39
C LYS A 32 4.47 0.89 13.17
N ARG A 33 3.91 1.92 12.53
CA ARG A 33 3.57 3.21 13.15
C ARG A 33 2.17 3.26 13.76
N GLY A 34 1.39 2.17 13.69
CA GLY A 34 0.01 2.15 14.16
C GLY A 34 -0.92 3.08 13.37
N ILE A 35 -0.59 3.35 12.10
CA ILE A 35 -1.38 4.20 11.21
C ILE A 35 -2.29 3.29 10.39
N ALA A 36 -3.61 3.52 10.48
CA ALA A 36 -4.56 2.76 9.67
C ALA A 36 -4.47 3.16 8.19
N LEU A 37 -4.37 2.15 7.32
CA LEU A 37 -4.37 2.30 5.87
C LEU A 37 -5.81 2.44 5.35
N VAL A 38 -6.01 3.38 4.44
CA VAL A 38 -7.21 3.52 3.61
C VAL A 38 -6.76 3.39 2.16
N TYR A 39 -7.46 2.59 1.36
CA TYR A 39 -7.14 2.37 -0.05
C TYR A 39 -8.38 1.89 -0.80
N GLY A 40 -8.28 1.68 -2.11
CA GLY A 40 -9.41 1.32 -2.98
C GLY A 40 -10.04 -0.06 -2.74
N GLY A 41 -9.50 -0.88 -1.83
CA GLY A 41 -10.08 -2.19 -1.46
C GLY A 41 -9.82 -3.32 -2.47
N GLY A 42 -8.99 -3.09 -3.49
CA GLY A 42 -8.60 -4.11 -4.46
C GLY A 42 -7.70 -5.19 -3.83
N LYS A 43 -7.95 -6.46 -4.15
CA LYS A 43 -7.13 -7.59 -3.66
C LYS A 43 -6.04 -8.03 -4.66
N VAL A 44 -5.78 -7.22 -5.68
CA VAL A 44 -4.89 -7.52 -6.81
C VAL A 44 -4.00 -6.33 -7.14
N GLY A 45 -2.88 -6.57 -7.83
CA GLY A 45 -1.91 -5.52 -8.18
C GLY A 45 -1.29 -4.89 -6.94
N LEU A 46 -0.87 -3.62 -7.04
CA LEU A 46 -0.24 -2.92 -5.92
C LEU A 46 -1.20 -2.72 -4.73
N MET A 47 -2.51 -2.61 -4.98
CA MET A 47 -3.51 -2.55 -3.90
C MET A 47 -3.53 -3.80 -3.02
N GLY A 48 -3.24 -4.97 -3.59
CA GLY A 48 -3.16 -6.22 -2.83
C GLY A 48 -1.81 -6.43 -2.12
N GLU A 49 -0.81 -5.59 -2.43
CA GLU A 49 0.55 -5.68 -1.90
C GLU A 49 0.83 -4.71 -0.74
N ILE A 50 -0.02 -3.71 -0.55
CA ILE A 50 0.10 -2.65 0.47
C ILE A 50 -0.74 -2.91 1.71
#